data_AF-A0A974TDP6-F1
#
_entry.id   AF-A0A974TDP6-F1
#
_cell.length_a   1.000
_cell.length_b   1.000
_cell.length_c   1.000
_cell.angle_alpha   90.00
_cell.angle_beta   90.00
_cell.angle_gamma   90.00
#
_symmetry.space_group_name_H-M   'P 1'
#
loop_
_entity.id
_entity.type
_entity.pdbx_description
1 polymer ?
#
loop_
_entity_poly.entity_id
_entity_poly.type
_entity_poly.pdbx_seq_one_letter_code
_entity_poly.pdbx_strand_id
1 'polypeptide(L)'
;MRFNSLQDAAKATQADLVAEYRNVRIADDHEFPSNLDRDRYARAVYTMGSFLYGHEFIAEVGAEPESPDVMIQEGRYPHRARY
;
A
#
# COMPACT_ATOMS: atom_id res chain seq x y z
N MET A 1 7.24 3.32 -0.44
CA MET A 1 8.34 3.70 -1.35
C MET A 1 7.68 3.94 -2.69
N ARG A 2 7.71 5.15 -3.24
CA ARG A 2 6.96 5.42 -4.47
C ARG A 2 7.76 5.02 -5.71
N PHE A 3 7.15 4.25 -6.60
CA PHE A 3 7.72 3.89 -7.90
C PHE A 3 7.65 5.08 -8.86
N ASN A 4 8.79 5.48 -9.40
CA ASN A 4 8.90 6.58 -10.38
C ASN A 4 8.50 6.13 -11.79
N SER A 5 8.47 4.82 -12.06
CA SER A 5 8.08 4.24 -13.33
C SER A 5 7.47 2.84 -13.17
N LEU A 6 6.76 2.36 -14.21
CA LEU A 6 6.26 0.98 -14.27
C LEU A 6 7.41 -0.04 -14.26
N GLN A 7 8.56 0.29 -14.84
CA GLN A 7 9.71 -0.61 -14.88
C GLN A 7 10.32 -0.82 -13.49
N ASP A 8 10.28 0.21 -12.63
CA ASP A 8 10.74 0.09 -11.24
C ASP A 8 9.80 -0.82 -10.44
N ALA A 9 8.49 -0.64 -10.62
CA ALA A 9 7.49 -1.47 -9.97
C ALA A 9 7.55 -2.94 -10.42
N ALA A 10 7.89 -3.21 -11.69
CA ALA A 10 8.04 -4.57 -12.19
C ALA A 10 9.26 -5.32 -11.62
N LYS A 11 10.23 -4.61 -11.07
CA LYS A 11 11.40 -5.18 -10.38
C LYS A 11 11.19 -5.29 -8.87
N ALA A 12 10.12 -4.70 -8.34
CA ALA A 12 9.81 -4.71 -6.93
C ALA A 12 9.38 -6.11 -6.47
N THR A 13 9.60 -6.43 -5.20
CA THR A 13 9.11 -7.68 -4.64
C THR A 13 7.60 -7.61 -4.41
N GLN A 14 6.95 -8.76 -4.22
CA GLN A 14 5.54 -8.81 -3.83
C GLN A 14 5.26 -7.98 -2.57
N ALA A 15 6.11 -8.12 -1.55
CA ALA A 15 5.97 -7.40 -0.29
C ALA A 15 6.04 -5.87 -0.49
N ASP A 16 6.90 -5.39 -1.40
CA ASP A 16 7.00 -3.96 -1.71
C ASP A 16 5.71 -3.44 -2.36
N LEU A 17 5.14 -4.19 -3.31
CA LEU A 17 3.90 -3.81 -3.99
C LEU A 17 2.70 -3.83 -3.03
N VAL A 18 2.63 -4.82 -2.12
CA VAL A 18 1.58 -4.91 -1.09
C VAL A 18 1.69 -3.74 -0.13
N ALA A 19 2.89 -3.46 0.37
CA ALA A 19 3.15 -2.35 1.28
C ALA A 19 2.80 -1.01 0.63
N GLU A 20 3.18 -0.82 -0.64
CA GLU A 20 2.87 0.41 -1.37
C GLU A 20 1.36 0.55 -1.61
N TYR A 21 0.66 -0.51 -2.05
CA TYR A 21 -0.79 -0.45 -2.24
C TYR A 21 -1.53 -0.08 -0.94
N ARG A 22 -1.15 -0.71 0.18
CA ARG A 22 -1.73 -0.41 1.51
C ARG A 22 -1.41 1.01 1.96
N ASN A 23 -0.17 1.45 1.78
CA ASN A 23 0.24 2.82 2.09
C ASN A 23 -0.63 3.81 1.30
N VAL A 24 -0.78 3.59 -0.02
CA VAL A 24 -1.64 4.44 -0.85
C VAL A 24 -3.08 4.43 -0.38
N ARG A 25 -3.63 3.32 0.10
CA ARG A 25 -5.03 3.25 0.57
C ARG A 25 -5.27 3.86 1.96
N ILE A 26 -4.25 3.89 2.83
CA ILE A 26 -4.39 4.35 4.22
C ILE A 26 -3.88 5.79 4.41
N ALA A 27 -2.91 6.22 3.60
CA ALA A 27 -2.30 7.55 3.69
C ALA A 27 -3.30 8.68 3.41
N ASP A 28 -3.10 9.80 4.08
CA ASP A 28 -3.88 11.01 3.86
C ASP A 28 -3.50 11.68 2.53
N ASP A 29 -4.46 12.37 1.91
CA ASP A 29 -4.25 12.98 0.58
C ASP A 29 -3.12 14.03 0.55
N HIS A 30 -2.83 14.69 1.68
CA HIS A 30 -1.77 15.70 1.79
C HIS A 30 -0.35 15.11 1.68
N GLU A 31 -0.20 13.79 1.82
CA GLU A 31 1.10 13.09 1.67
C GLU A 31 1.44 12.79 0.20
N PHE A 32 0.55 13.13 -0.75
CA PHE A 32 0.74 12.91 -2.18
C PHE A 32 0.97 14.22 -2.93
N PRO A 33 1.84 14.23 -3.96
CA PRO A 33 1.95 15.36 -4.87
C PRO A 33 0.58 15.71 -5.47
N SER A 34 0.26 17.00 -5.58
CA SER A 34 -1.04 17.46 -6.09
C SER A 34 -1.32 17.05 -7.55
N ASN A 35 -0.28 16.68 -8.30
CA ASN A 35 -0.37 16.17 -9.66
C ASN A 35 -0.54 14.63 -9.74
N LEU A 36 -0.50 13.92 -8.62
CA LEU A 36 -0.65 12.48 -8.56
C LEU A 36 -2.09 12.10 -8.19
N ASP A 37 -2.80 11.49 -9.14
CA ASP A 37 -4.09 10.86 -8.87
C ASP A 37 -3.86 9.56 -8.08
N ARG A 38 -4.16 9.64 -6.78
CA ARG A 38 -3.96 8.57 -5.79
C ARG A 38 -4.71 7.29 -6.15
N ASP A 39 -5.97 7.41 -6.58
CA ASP A 39 -6.79 6.26 -6.94
C ASP A 39 -6.26 5.58 -8.20
N ARG A 40 -5.84 6.38 -9.18
CA ARG A 40 -5.21 5.86 -10.39
C ARG A 40 -3.88 5.18 -10.08
N TYR A 41 -3.08 5.74 -9.18
CA TYR A 41 -1.83 5.14 -8.74
C TYR A 41 -2.06 3.82 -7.98
N ALA A 42 -3.01 3.78 -7.05
CA ALA A 42 -3.39 2.56 -6.33
C ALA A 42 -3.80 1.43 -7.29
N ARG A 43 -4.62 1.76 -8.30
CA ARG A 43 -5.02 0.80 -9.34
C ARG A 43 -3.81 0.28 -10.14
N ALA A 44 -2.86 1.15 -10.50
CA ALA A 44 -1.67 0.74 -11.23
C ALA A 44 -0.82 -0.25 -10.42
N VAL A 45 -0.60 0.03 -9.13
CA VAL A 45 0.12 -0.89 -8.23
C VAL A 45 -0.62 -2.21 -8.07
N TYR A 46 -1.95 -2.16 -7.87
CA TYR A 46 -2.78 -3.36 -7.74
C TYR A 46 -2.76 -4.24 -8.99
N THR A 47 -2.93 -3.64 -10.17
CA THR A 47 -2.93 -4.35 -11.45
C THR A 47 -1.57 -5.02 -11.69
N MET A 48 -0.48 -4.33 -11.37
CA MET A 48 0.87 -4.86 -11.57
C MET A 48 1.21 -5.98 -10.58
N GLY A 49 0.87 -5.83 -9.30
CA GLY A 49 1.01 -6.91 -8.32
C GLY A 49 0.18 -8.13 -8.68
N SER A 50 -1.08 -7.92 -9.12
CA SER A 50 -1.95 -9.00 -9.59
C SER A 50 -1.39 -9.70 -10.83
N PHE A 51 -0.74 -8.96 -11.74
CA PHE A 51 -0.15 -9.52 -12.95
C PHE A 51 1.10 -10.36 -12.65
N LEU A 52 1.97 -9.88 -11.75
CA LEU A 52 3.26 -10.52 -11.45
C LEU A 52 3.13 -11.71 -10.49
N TYR A 53 2.21 -11.63 -9.51
CA TYR A 53 2.12 -12.56 -8.39
C TYR A 53 0.73 -13.22 -8.24
N GLY A 54 -0.24 -12.84 -9.08
CA GLY A 54 -1.52 -13.52 -9.17
C GLY A 54 -2.32 -13.54 -7.85
N HIS A 55 -2.85 -14.73 -7.53
CA HIS A 55 -3.73 -14.93 -6.38
C HIS A 55 -3.05 -14.67 -5.03
N GLU A 56 -1.74 -14.88 -4.91
CA GLU A 56 -0.99 -14.67 -3.66
C GLU A 56 -0.98 -13.18 -3.29
N PHE A 57 -0.73 -12.31 -4.25
CA PHE A 57 -0.81 -10.87 -4.05
C PHE A 57 -2.22 -10.45 -3.68
N ILE A 58 -3.24 -10.89 -4.43
CA ILE A 58 -4.64 -10.53 -4.17
C ILE A 58 -5.08 -10.94 -2.76
N ALA A 59 -4.67 -12.13 -2.31
CA ALA A 59 -4.94 -12.60 -0.96
C ALA A 59 -4.28 -11.69 0.10
N GLU A 60 -3.04 -11.25 -0.13
CA GLU A 60 -2.34 -10.36 0.80
C GLU A 60 -2.92 -8.93 0.84
N VAL A 61 -3.26 -8.32 -0.31
CA VAL A 61 -3.91 -7.00 -0.29
C VAL A 61 -5.36 -7.04 0.19
N GLY A 62 -6.07 -8.15 -0.07
CA GLY A 62 -7.46 -8.37 0.35
C GLY A 62 -7.61 -8.82 1.81
N ALA A 63 -6.54 -9.32 2.43
CA ALA A 63 -6.47 -9.43 3.88
C ALA A 63 -6.46 -8.00 4.44
N GLU A 64 -7.62 -7.53 4.90
CA GLU A 64 -7.74 -6.19 5.48
C GLU A 64 -6.67 -6.03 6.56
N PRO A 65 -5.80 -5.01 6.47
CA PRO A 65 -5.04 -4.63 7.65
C PRO A 65 -6.06 -4.23 8.70
N GLU A 66 -6.03 -4.85 9.89
CA GLU A 66 -6.88 -4.49 11.02
C GLU A 66 -6.95 -2.96 11.09
N SER A 67 -8.17 -2.39 11.10
CA SER A 67 -8.32 -0.93 11.17
C SER A 67 -7.44 -0.37 12.31
N PRO A 68 -6.82 0.81 12.14
CA PRO A 68 -6.06 1.44 13.22
C PRO A 68 -6.84 1.49 14.53
N ASP A 69 -8.15 1.73 14.48
CA ASP A 69 -9.04 1.69 15.64
C ASP A 69 -9.11 0.32 16.32
N VAL A 70 -9.10 -0.77 15.56
CA VAL A 70 -9.06 -2.16 16.06
C VAL A 70 -7.70 -2.45 16.68
N MET A 71 -6.61 -2.06 16.01
CA MET A 71 -5.26 -2.23 16.55
C MET A 71 -4.99 -1.38 17.80
N ILE A 72 -5.62 -0.19 17.91
CA ILE A 72 -5.58 0.68 19.09
C ILE A 72 -6.41 0.06 20.22
N GLN A 73 -7.60 -0.47 19.93
CA GLN A 73 -8.44 -1.18 20.91
C GLN A 73 -7.78 -2.46 21.44
N GLU A 74 -7.05 -3.20 20.61
CA GLU A 74 -6.33 -4.41 21.02
C GLU A 74 -4.91 -4.15 21.56
N GLY A 75 -4.48 -2.88 21.66
CA GLY A 75 -3.17 -2.51 22.18
C GLY A 75 -1.98 -2.95 21.32
N ARG A 76 -2.21 -3.27 20.05
CA ARG A 76 -1.21 -3.75 19.09
C ARG A 76 -0.64 -2.65 18.20
N TYR A 77 -1.25 -1.45 18.19
CA TYR A 77 -0.76 -0.35 17.38
C TYR A 77 0.59 0.14 17.90
N PRO A 78 1.68 0.08 17.10
CA PRO A 78 2.97 0.57 17.54
C PRO A 78 2.86 2.09 17.73
N HIS A 79 2.90 2.54 18.98
CA HIS A 79 2.98 3.96 19.29
C HIS A 79 4.19 4.55 18.56
N ARG A 80 3.96 5.29 17.48
CA ARG A 80 4.96 6.24 16.98
C ARG A 80 5.12 7.27 18.10
N ALA A 81 6.20 7.11 18.88
CA ALA A 81 6.66 8.10 19.82
C ALA A 81 6.82 9.41 19.05
N ARG A 82 5.97 10.39 19.35
CA ARG A 82 6.18 11.77 18.94
C ARG A 82 7.42 12.28 19.68
N TYR A 83 8.52 12.43 18.96
CA TYR A 83 9.64 13.29 19.32
C TYR A 83 10.10 14.02 18.06
#